data_AF-C6SLT8-F1
#
_entry.id   AF-C6SLT8-F1
#
_cell.length_a   1.000
_cell.length_b   1.000
_cell.length_c   1.000
_cell.angle_alpha   90.00
_cell.angle_beta   90.00
_cell.angle_gamma   90.00
#
_symmetry.space_group_name_H-M   'P 1'
#
loop_
_entity.id
_entity.type
_entity.pdbx_description
1 polymer ?
#
loop_
_entity_poly.entity_id
_entity_poly.type
_entity_poly.pdbx_seq_one_letter_code
_entity_poly.pdbx_strand_id
1 'polypeptide(L)'
;MVKTADGYKAIAHIQAGDRVLSKDEASGETGYKPVTAQCGNPYRETVYIEVSDGIGNSQTLISNSIHPFYSQGKWIQAGRLKKGDTLLSESGAKQTVQNITLKQQPLKAYNLTVADWHTYFVKGNQAETEGVWVHNSCPPKRAPEYHAGTVSESNFLNAAEKWLGENYKSYPNGRYVSQDGMRQVRYGYHETNSSTHHGHFESYDKPNGRVIENSAVTIIRD
;
A
#
# COMPACT_ATOMS: atom_id res chain seq x y z
N MET A 1 -1.96 -15.04 3.69
CA MET A 1 -0.85 -15.76 3.03
C MET A 1 -0.68 -15.21 1.62
N VAL A 2 0.54 -15.18 1.09
CA VAL A 2 0.90 -14.72 -0.28
C VAL A 2 1.42 -15.91 -1.07
N LYS A 3 1.01 -16.03 -2.35
CA LYS A 3 1.50 -17.09 -3.24
C LYS A 3 2.94 -16.79 -3.71
N THR A 4 3.89 -17.65 -3.37
CA THR A 4 5.28 -17.64 -3.85
C THR A 4 5.55 -18.89 -4.69
N ALA A 5 6.75 -18.96 -5.29
CA ALA A 5 7.17 -20.13 -6.07
C ALA A 5 7.26 -21.42 -5.22
N ASP A 6 7.60 -21.27 -3.93
CA ASP A 6 7.76 -22.37 -2.98
C ASP A 6 6.48 -22.70 -2.19
N GLY A 7 5.35 -22.11 -2.58
CA GLY A 7 4.06 -22.28 -1.92
C GLY A 7 3.53 -20.99 -1.28
N TYR A 8 2.70 -21.12 -0.25
CA TYR A 8 2.14 -19.95 0.43
C TYR A 8 3.00 -19.53 1.62
N LYS A 9 3.39 -18.26 1.65
CA LYS A 9 4.18 -17.67 2.73
C LYS A 9 3.39 -16.57 3.45
N ALA A 10 3.58 -16.43 4.75
CA ALA A 10 2.94 -15.35 5.51
C ALA A 10 3.45 -14.00 5.00
N ILE A 11 2.55 -13.04 4.77
CA ILE A 11 2.92 -11.74 4.17
C ILE A 11 3.98 -11.01 5.02
N ALA A 12 3.90 -11.15 6.35
CA ALA A 12 4.86 -10.57 7.29
C ALA A 12 6.28 -11.12 7.12
N HIS A 13 6.45 -12.30 6.53
CA HIS A 13 7.75 -12.93 6.29
C HIS A 13 8.26 -12.73 4.85
N ILE A 14 7.48 -12.08 3.99
CA ILE A 14 7.90 -11.75 2.63
C ILE A 14 8.92 -10.61 2.68
N GLN A 15 10.03 -10.75 1.98
CA GLN A 15 11.13 -9.79 1.93
C GLN A 15 11.43 -9.34 0.49
N ALA A 16 12.19 -8.25 0.35
CA ALA A 16 12.69 -7.85 -0.95
C ALA A 16 13.55 -8.98 -1.56
N GLY A 17 13.36 -9.25 -2.84
CA GLY A 17 13.97 -10.39 -3.55
C GLY A 17 13.12 -11.65 -3.58
N ASP A 18 12.18 -11.84 -2.64
CA ASP A 18 11.21 -12.94 -2.72
C ASP A 18 10.38 -12.81 -4.00
N ARG A 19 10.00 -13.94 -4.60
CA ARG A 19 9.19 -13.96 -5.82
C ARG A 19 7.76 -14.35 -5.50
N VAL A 20 6.83 -13.48 -5.84
CA VAL A 20 5.38 -13.69 -5.64
C VAL A 20 4.69 -13.90 -6.97
N LEU A 21 3.66 -14.75 -6.99
CA LEU A 21 2.81 -14.89 -8.16
C LEU A 21 2.10 -13.57 -8.40
N SER A 22 2.21 -13.06 -9.62
CA SER A 22 1.70 -11.77 -10.04
C SER A 22 1.05 -11.92 -11.40
N LYS A 23 0.15 -11.00 -11.74
CA LYS A 23 -0.54 -11.00 -13.02
C LYS A 23 -0.55 -9.58 -13.58
N ASP A 24 -0.20 -9.44 -14.85
CA ASP A 24 -0.25 -8.16 -15.55
C ASP A 24 -1.71 -7.79 -15.84
N GLU A 25 -2.08 -6.56 -15.50
CA GLU A 25 -3.42 -6.04 -15.78
C GLU A 25 -3.62 -5.79 -17.28
N ALA A 26 -2.57 -5.39 -18.00
CA ALA A 26 -2.68 -5.03 -19.42
C ALA A 26 -2.75 -6.26 -20.33
N SER A 27 -1.82 -7.20 -20.18
CA SER A 27 -1.74 -8.39 -21.02
C SER A 27 -2.51 -9.59 -20.47
N GLY A 28 -2.78 -9.61 -19.16
CA GLY A 28 -3.31 -10.80 -18.49
C GLY A 28 -2.27 -11.91 -18.31
N GLU A 29 -0.99 -11.69 -18.61
CA GLU A 29 0.08 -12.65 -18.33
C GLU A 29 0.21 -12.90 -16.82
N THR A 30 0.43 -14.15 -16.44
CA THR A 30 0.66 -14.54 -15.05
C THR A 30 2.08 -15.09 -14.91
N GLY A 31 2.78 -14.72 -13.84
CA GLY A 31 4.17 -15.10 -13.62
C GLY A 31 4.72 -14.62 -12.29
N TYR A 32 5.88 -15.14 -11.90
CA TYR A 32 6.52 -14.78 -10.64
C TYR A 32 7.36 -13.52 -10.79
N LYS A 33 7.04 -12.48 -10.01
CA LYS A 33 7.77 -11.20 -10.00
C LYS A 33 8.46 -10.96 -8.67
N PRO A 34 9.65 -10.34 -8.65
CA PRO A 34 10.35 -10.02 -7.42
C PRO A 34 9.59 -8.95 -6.64
N VAL A 35 9.54 -9.13 -5.33
CA VAL A 35 9.15 -8.10 -4.37
C VAL A 35 10.32 -7.13 -4.25
N THR A 36 10.05 -5.85 -4.43
CA THR A 36 11.05 -4.78 -4.29
C THR A 36 11.01 -4.13 -2.92
N ALA A 37 9.86 -4.15 -2.24
CA ALA A 37 9.71 -3.68 -0.87
C ALA A 37 8.50 -4.32 -0.17
N GLN A 38 8.55 -4.39 1.15
CA GLN A 38 7.39 -4.64 2.01
C GLN A 38 7.00 -3.32 2.68
N CYS A 39 5.73 -2.95 2.60
CA CYS A 39 5.18 -1.77 3.26
C CYS A 39 4.14 -2.20 4.30
N GLY A 40 3.96 -1.43 5.37
CA GLY A 40 2.97 -1.75 6.39
C GLY A 40 2.60 -0.52 7.20
N ASN A 41 1.30 -0.37 7.46
CA ASN A 41 0.75 0.75 8.22
C ASN A 41 -0.22 0.21 9.29
N PRO A 42 -0.29 0.86 10.46
CA PRO A 42 -1.39 0.62 11.39
C PRO A 42 -2.68 1.24 10.85
N TYR A 43 -3.78 0.52 10.98
CA TYR A 43 -5.14 1.00 10.67
C TYR A 43 -6.00 0.86 11.93
N ARG A 44 -6.96 1.79 12.11
CA ARG A 44 -7.90 1.76 13.26
C ARG A 44 -9.03 0.74 13.09
N GLU A 45 -9.25 0.30 11.85
CA GLU A 45 -10.33 -0.59 11.47
C GLU A 45 -9.81 -1.78 10.65
N THR A 46 -10.53 -2.89 10.75
CA THR A 46 -10.27 -4.13 10.01
C THR A 46 -11.51 -4.51 9.22
N VAL A 47 -11.30 -4.90 7.97
CA VAL A 47 -12.32 -5.49 7.10
C VAL A 47 -12.09 -7.00 7.02
N TYR A 48 -13.13 -7.75 7.32
CA TYR A 48 -13.22 -9.20 7.12
C TYR A 48 -14.07 -9.47 5.89
N ILE A 49 -13.53 -10.21 4.93
CA ILE A 49 -14.20 -10.56 3.68
C ILE A 49 -14.29 -12.08 3.64
N GLU A 50 -15.51 -12.61 3.74
CA GLU A 50 -15.78 -14.04 3.59
C GLU A 50 -16.05 -14.32 2.12
N VAL A 51 -15.31 -15.24 1.53
CA VAL A 51 -15.46 -15.65 0.13
C VAL A 51 -15.59 -17.16 0.02
N SER A 52 -16.33 -17.63 -0.99
CA SER A 52 -16.48 -19.04 -1.32
C SER A 52 -16.11 -19.29 -2.77
N ASP A 53 -15.49 -20.43 -3.05
CA ASP A 53 -15.19 -20.88 -4.42
C ASP A 53 -16.38 -21.54 -5.13
N GLY A 54 -17.51 -21.71 -4.44
CA GLY A 54 -18.73 -22.32 -5.00
C GLY A 54 -18.68 -23.84 -5.11
N ILE A 55 -17.59 -24.50 -4.69
CA ILE A 55 -17.43 -25.97 -4.72
C ILE A 55 -17.24 -26.58 -3.33
N GLY A 56 -17.62 -25.84 -2.29
CA GLY A 56 -17.67 -26.31 -0.91
C GLY A 56 -16.61 -25.70 0.01
N ASN A 57 -15.64 -24.94 -0.53
CA ASN A 57 -14.63 -24.29 0.29
C ASN A 57 -14.93 -22.80 0.49
N SER A 58 -14.42 -22.27 1.59
CA SER A 58 -14.51 -20.85 1.92
C SER A 58 -13.24 -20.38 2.59
N GLN A 59 -13.02 -19.07 2.58
CA GLN A 59 -11.93 -18.44 3.30
C GLN A 59 -12.34 -17.05 3.79
N THR A 60 -11.67 -16.60 4.84
CA THR A 60 -11.76 -15.22 5.32
C THR A 60 -10.48 -14.48 4.99
N LEU A 61 -10.62 -13.40 4.24
CA LEU A 61 -9.55 -12.44 3.97
C LEU A 61 -9.65 -11.31 4.98
N ILE A 62 -8.51 -10.92 5.54
CA ILE A 62 -8.40 -9.85 6.53
C ILE A 62 -7.59 -8.72 5.90
N SER A 63 -8.18 -7.52 5.82
CA SER A 63 -7.58 -6.38 5.16
C SER A 63 -7.94 -5.06 5.84
N ASN A 64 -7.28 -3.97 5.43
CA ASN A 64 -7.75 -2.62 5.71
C ASN A 64 -8.85 -2.24 4.70
N SER A 65 -9.56 -1.14 4.94
CA SER A 65 -10.69 -0.71 4.08
C SER A 65 -10.31 -0.26 2.67
N ILE A 66 -9.05 0.14 2.45
CA ILE A 66 -8.61 0.78 1.21
C ILE A 66 -7.89 -0.17 0.24
N HIS A 67 -7.54 -1.39 0.69
CA HIS A 67 -6.78 -2.33 -0.12
C HIS A 67 -7.59 -2.80 -1.34
N PRO A 68 -7.07 -2.70 -2.57
CA PRO A 68 -7.85 -3.04 -3.76
C PRO A 68 -7.87 -4.55 -4.05
N PHE A 69 -9.07 -5.08 -4.30
CA PHE A 69 -9.34 -6.42 -4.80
C PHE A 69 -9.91 -6.35 -6.21
N TYR A 70 -9.51 -7.26 -7.09
CA TYR A 70 -10.05 -7.28 -8.45
C TYR A 70 -11.43 -7.92 -8.47
N SER A 71 -12.42 -7.21 -9.01
CA SER A 71 -13.79 -7.72 -9.18
C SER A 71 -14.43 -7.10 -10.42
N GLN A 72 -15.06 -7.94 -11.23
CA GLN A 72 -15.88 -7.50 -12.39
C GLN A 72 -15.16 -6.50 -13.33
N GLY A 73 -13.89 -6.73 -13.64
CA GLY A 73 -13.15 -5.87 -14.58
C GLY A 73 -12.55 -4.61 -13.98
N LYS A 74 -12.57 -4.45 -12.64
CA LYS A 74 -12.05 -3.25 -11.97
C LYS A 74 -11.50 -3.56 -10.58
N TRP A 75 -10.66 -2.67 -10.08
CA TRP A 75 -10.19 -2.67 -8.70
C TRP A 75 -11.23 -2.04 -7.76
N ILE A 76 -11.63 -2.79 -6.73
CA ILE A 76 -12.59 -2.34 -5.71
C ILE A 76 -11.89 -2.38 -4.35
N GLN A 77 -11.97 -1.27 -3.61
CA GLN A 77 -11.46 -1.21 -2.23
C GLN A 77 -12.19 -2.22 -1.34
N ALA A 78 -11.46 -2.87 -0.43
CA ALA A 78 -11.99 -3.88 0.49
C ALA A 78 -13.28 -3.44 1.21
N GLY A 79 -13.32 -2.22 1.74
CA GLY A 79 -14.48 -1.68 2.46
C GLY A 79 -15.66 -1.32 1.56
N ARG A 80 -15.51 -1.40 0.23
CA ARG A 80 -16.56 -1.14 -0.77
C ARG A 80 -17.06 -2.41 -1.47
N LEU A 81 -16.44 -3.56 -1.19
CA LEU A 81 -16.92 -4.85 -1.67
C LEU A 81 -18.33 -5.12 -1.12
N LYS A 82 -19.13 -5.83 -1.91
CA LYS A 82 -20.49 -6.22 -1.58
C LYS A 82 -20.68 -7.72 -1.74
N LYS A 83 -21.63 -8.28 -0.99
CA LYS A 83 -22.06 -9.66 -1.20
C LYS A 83 -22.46 -9.86 -2.66
N GLY A 84 -21.98 -10.93 -3.27
CA GLY A 84 -22.17 -11.25 -4.68
C GLY A 84 -21.07 -10.72 -5.62
N ASP A 85 -20.18 -9.83 -5.14
CA ASP A 85 -18.97 -9.49 -5.90
C ASP A 85 -18.11 -10.75 -6.09
N THR A 86 -17.39 -10.83 -7.22
CA THR A 86 -16.57 -12.00 -7.56
C THR A 86 -15.11 -11.62 -7.65
N LEU A 87 -14.28 -12.25 -6.84
CA LEU A 87 -12.82 -12.08 -6.83
C LEU A 87 -12.17 -13.10 -7.76
N LEU A 88 -11.11 -12.69 -8.46
CA LEU A 88 -10.40 -13.56 -9.40
C LEU A 88 -9.33 -14.39 -8.67
N SER A 89 -9.30 -15.70 -8.89
CA SER A 89 -8.30 -16.59 -8.31
C SER A 89 -7.05 -16.73 -9.19
N GLU A 90 -6.02 -17.43 -8.67
CA GLU A 90 -4.77 -17.74 -9.37
C GLU A 90 -4.99 -18.43 -10.72
N SER A 91 -5.92 -19.38 -10.78
CA SER A 91 -6.30 -20.09 -12.02
C SER A 91 -7.25 -19.29 -12.93
N GLY A 92 -7.71 -18.11 -12.50
CA GLY A 92 -8.73 -17.33 -13.17
C GLY A 92 -10.17 -17.73 -12.84
N ALA A 93 -10.37 -18.68 -11.93
CA ALA A 93 -11.69 -19.00 -11.39
C ALA A 93 -12.25 -17.85 -10.54
N LYS A 94 -13.56 -17.84 -10.31
CA LYS A 94 -14.24 -16.81 -9.52
C LYS A 94 -14.51 -17.31 -8.11
N GLN A 95 -14.17 -16.52 -7.11
CA GLN A 95 -14.58 -16.71 -5.72
C GLN A 95 -15.59 -15.62 -5.35
N THR A 96 -16.77 -16.01 -4.84
CA THR A 96 -17.87 -15.09 -4.57
C THR A 96 -17.84 -14.61 -3.13
N VAL A 97 -17.93 -13.28 -2.94
CA VAL A 97 -18.04 -12.64 -1.64
C VAL A 97 -19.39 -12.99 -1.01
N GLN A 98 -19.33 -13.63 0.15
CA GLN A 98 -20.50 -14.05 0.93
C GLN A 98 -20.91 -13.01 1.96
N ASN A 99 -19.92 -12.38 2.60
CA ASN A 99 -20.13 -11.41 3.66
C ASN A 99 -18.95 -10.44 3.77
N ILE A 100 -19.23 -9.21 4.23
CA ILE A 100 -18.22 -8.20 4.55
C ILE A 100 -18.54 -7.66 5.93
N THR A 101 -17.58 -7.72 6.84
CA THR A 101 -17.71 -7.17 8.20
C THR A 101 -16.61 -6.16 8.47
N LEU A 102 -16.98 -4.92 8.77
CA LEU A 102 -16.06 -3.87 9.23
C LEU A 102 -16.07 -3.81 10.76
N LYS A 103 -14.90 -3.91 11.39
CA LYS A 103 -14.74 -3.80 12.84
C LYS A 103 -13.81 -2.65 13.19
N GLN A 104 -14.21 -1.85 14.17
CA GLN A 104 -13.38 -0.80 14.79
C GLN A 104 -12.31 -1.42 15.69
N GLN A 105 -11.38 -2.14 15.07
CA GLN A 105 -10.30 -2.82 15.75
C GLN A 105 -8.98 -2.55 15.00
N PRO A 106 -7.86 -2.31 15.73
CA PRO A 106 -6.58 -2.06 15.10
C PRO A 106 -6.09 -3.22 14.24
N LEU A 107 -5.55 -2.91 13.07
CA LEU A 107 -4.90 -3.85 12.16
C LEU A 107 -3.48 -3.41 11.84
N LYS A 108 -2.50 -4.30 12.06
CA LYS A 108 -1.18 -4.16 11.46
C LYS A 108 -1.20 -4.85 10.10
N ALA A 109 -1.54 -4.09 9.05
CA ALA A 109 -1.60 -4.62 7.70
C ALA A 109 -0.24 -4.50 7.01
N TYR A 110 0.10 -5.51 6.21
CA TYR A 110 1.26 -5.51 5.33
C TYR A 110 0.78 -5.48 3.87
N ASN A 111 1.59 -4.89 3.01
CA ASN A 111 1.39 -4.84 1.56
C ASN A 111 2.79 -4.93 0.90
N LEU A 112 2.84 -5.26 -0.39
CA LEU A 112 4.06 -5.54 -1.11
C LEU A 112 4.19 -4.61 -2.32
N THR A 113 5.38 -4.06 -2.53
CA THR A 113 5.75 -3.52 -3.84
C THR A 113 6.31 -4.66 -4.68
N VAL A 114 5.61 -5.00 -5.75
CA VAL A 114 5.98 -6.06 -6.70
C VAL A 114 6.43 -5.42 -8.00
N ALA A 115 7.55 -5.88 -8.56
CA ALA A 115 8.09 -5.34 -9.81
C ALA A 115 7.13 -5.55 -10.99
N ASP A 116 7.16 -4.59 -11.91
CA ASP A 116 6.44 -4.52 -13.19
C ASP A 116 4.91 -4.42 -13.06
N TRP A 117 4.28 -5.40 -12.43
CA TRP A 117 2.83 -5.60 -12.51
C TRP A 117 2.08 -5.14 -11.28
N HIS A 118 2.77 -4.87 -10.17
CA HIS A 118 2.17 -4.30 -8.97
C HIS A 118 0.93 -5.06 -8.46
N THR A 119 0.89 -6.37 -8.65
CA THR A 119 -0.17 -7.23 -8.14
C THR A 119 0.40 -8.49 -7.51
N TYR A 120 -0.40 -9.15 -6.69
CA TYR A 120 -0.06 -10.46 -6.14
C TYR A 120 -1.33 -11.22 -5.74
N PHE A 121 -1.18 -12.48 -5.32
CA PHE A 121 -2.29 -13.32 -4.90
C PHE A 121 -2.24 -13.62 -3.40
N VAL A 122 -3.38 -13.49 -2.72
CA VAL A 122 -3.50 -13.71 -1.27
C VAL A 122 -4.64 -14.63 -0.89
N LYS A 123 -4.42 -15.44 0.16
CA LYS A 123 -5.48 -16.24 0.79
C LYS A 123 -5.48 -16.15 2.32
N GLY A 124 -6.59 -16.56 2.92
CA GLY A 124 -6.73 -16.77 4.37
C GLY A 124 -5.69 -17.76 4.90
N ASN A 125 -5.37 -17.66 6.20
CA ASN A 125 -4.52 -18.67 6.82
C ASN A 125 -5.24 -20.02 6.82
N GLN A 126 -4.52 -21.10 6.51
CA GLN A 126 -5.06 -22.48 6.42
C GLN A 126 -6.23 -22.66 5.44
N ALA A 127 -6.51 -21.68 4.58
CA ALA A 127 -7.55 -21.79 3.57
C ALA A 127 -7.19 -22.88 2.55
N GLU A 128 -8.17 -23.70 2.17
CA GLU A 128 -8.02 -24.72 1.12
C GLU A 128 -8.24 -24.16 -0.29
N THR A 129 -8.79 -22.95 -0.38
CA THR A 129 -8.99 -22.19 -1.61
C THR A 129 -7.68 -21.63 -2.18
N GLU A 130 -7.74 -21.24 -3.46
CA GLU A 130 -6.69 -20.46 -4.10
C GLU A 130 -6.64 -19.01 -3.58
N GLY A 131 -5.51 -18.35 -3.79
CA GLY A 131 -5.39 -16.92 -3.55
C GLY A 131 -6.23 -16.10 -4.51
N VAL A 132 -6.69 -14.95 -4.04
CA VAL A 132 -7.40 -13.94 -4.84
C VAL A 132 -6.45 -12.83 -5.27
N TRP A 133 -6.72 -12.26 -6.44
CA TRP A 133 -5.91 -11.23 -7.06
C TRP A 133 -6.11 -9.87 -6.39
N VAL A 134 -5.01 -9.31 -5.87
CA VAL A 134 -4.97 -8.03 -5.18
C VAL A 134 -3.93 -7.10 -5.79
N HIS A 135 -4.19 -5.80 -5.69
CA HIS A 135 -3.28 -4.78 -6.20
C HIS A 135 -2.40 -4.22 -5.09
N ASN A 136 -1.14 -3.93 -5.44
CA ASN A 136 -0.28 -3.06 -4.68
C ASN A 136 -0.73 -1.60 -4.89
N SER A 137 -1.59 -1.11 -4.00
CA SER A 137 -1.55 0.31 -3.67
C SER A 137 -0.90 0.44 -2.31
N CYS A 138 0.42 0.28 -2.24
CA CYS A 138 1.19 1.09 -1.30
C CYS A 138 1.00 2.50 -1.86
N PRO A 139 0.13 3.37 -1.27
CA PRO A 139 0.35 4.77 -1.51
C PRO A 139 1.84 5.01 -1.19
N PRO A 140 2.60 5.73 -2.03
CA PRO A 140 3.89 6.27 -1.57
C PRO A 140 3.62 6.80 -0.18
N LYS A 141 4.39 6.30 0.82
CA LYS A 141 4.09 6.45 2.26
C LYS A 141 3.27 7.72 2.43
N ARG A 142 2.03 7.67 2.90
CA ARG A 142 1.27 8.93 3.04
C ARG A 142 2.11 9.90 3.84
N ALA A 143 2.10 11.16 3.45
CA ALA A 143 2.72 12.19 4.27
C ALA A 143 2.19 12.04 5.71
N PRO A 144 3.01 12.26 6.75
CA PRO A 144 2.54 12.21 8.12
C PRO A 144 1.29 13.11 8.28
N GLU A 145 0.16 12.54 8.72
CA GLU A 145 -1.05 13.30 8.97
C GLU A 145 -0.91 14.03 10.32
N TYR A 146 -0.73 15.35 10.28
CA TYR A 146 -0.70 16.20 11.49
C TYR A 146 -2.08 16.80 11.75
N HIS A 147 -2.79 16.28 12.75
CA HIS A 147 -4.05 16.86 13.20
C HIS A 147 -3.78 18.24 13.82
N ALA A 148 -4.38 19.28 13.23
CA ALA A 148 -4.24 20.72 13.52
C ALA A 148 -3.26 21.52 12.64
N GLY A 149 -2.63 20.90 11.64
CA GLY A 149 -1.87 21.63 10.61
C GLY A 149 -0.60 22.34 11.10
N THR A 150 -0.20 22.12 12.35
CA THR A 150 1.00 22.66 12.99
C THR A 150 1.84 21.56 13.64
N VAL A 151 3.15 21.65 13.55
CA VAL A 151 4.12 20.71 14.14
C VAL A 151 5.36 21.48 14.60
N SER A 152 6.11 20.99 15.59
CA SER A 152 7.42 21.59 15.90
C SER A 152 8.46 21.26 14.82
N GLU A 153 9.47 22.12 14.63
CA GLU A 153 10.52 21.91 13.63
C GLU A 153 11.25 20.58 13.81
N SER A 154 11.63 20.25 15.04
CA SER A 154 12.25 18.97 15.37
C SER A 154 11.37 17.76 14.99
N ASN A 155 10.06 17.85 15.25
CA ASN A 155 9.11 16.78 14.91
C ASN A 155 8.85 16.68 13.39
N PHE A 156 8.90 17.79 12.67
CA PHE A 156 8.84 17.80 11.21
C PHE A 156 10.07 17.09 10.63
N LEU A 157 11.27 17.45 11.06
CA LEU A 157 12.53 16.88 10.56
C LEU A 157 12.62 15.37 10.82
N ASN A 158 12.27 14.93 12.04
CA ASN A 158 12.23 13.50 12.39
C ASN A 158 11.25 12.72 11.50
N ALA A 159 10.09 13.32 11.21
CA ALA A 159 9.11 12.69 10.34
C ALA A 159 9.57 12.68 8.88
N ALA A 160 10.20 13.76 8.40
CA ALA A 160 10.80 13.86 7.07
C ALA A 160 11.83 12.76 6.83
N GLU A 161 12.77 12.55 7.77
CA GLU A 161 13.80 11.53 7.66
C GLU A 161 13.19 10.12 7.61
N LYS A 162 12.29 9.80 8.55
CA LYS A 162 11.57 8.51 8.57
C LYS A 162 10.74 8.28 7.30
N TRP A 163 10.14 9.35 6.80
CA TRP A 163 9.25 9.32 5.65
C TRP A 163 10.01 9.17 4.35
N LEU A 164 11.14 9.86 4.16
CA LEU A 164 12.04 9.66 3.02
C LEU A 164 12.69 8.26 3.07
N GLY A 165 13.00 7.79 4.28
CA GLY A 165 13.71 6.53 4.51
C GLY A 165 15.22 6.67 4.31
N GLU A 166 15.95 5.59 4.58
CA GLU A 166 17.41 5.55 4.47
C GLU A 166 17.90 5.91 3.06
N ASN A 167 19.11 6.45 2.97
CA ASN A 167 19.79 6.82 1.70
C ASN A 167 19.01 7.81 0.82
N TYR A 168 18.19 8.67 1.42
CA TYR A 168 17.59 9.78 0.69
C TYR A 168 18.68 10.73 0.15
N LYS A 169 18.39 11.35 -1.00
CA LYS A 169 19.30 12.28 -1.66
C LYS A 169 18.90 13.71 -1.33
N SER A 170 19.88 14.52 -0.92
CA SER A 170 19.73 15.96 -0.77
C SER A 170 20.06 16.66 -2.10
N TYR A 171 19.24 17.64 -2.46
CA TYR A 171 19.39 18.51 -3.62
C TYR A 171 19.35 19.98 -3.15
N PRO A 172 19.85 20.92 -3.98
CA PRO A 172 19.77 22.35 -3.68
C PRO A 172 18.36 22.82 -3.35
N ASN A 173 18.26 23.96 -2.65
CA ASN A 173 17.01 24.61 -2.26
C ASN A 173 16.15 23.79 -1.29
N GLY A 174 16.76 22.99 -0.41
CA GLY A 174 16.05 22.23 0.63
C GLY A 174 15.14 21.14 0.06
N ARG A 175 15.52 20.57 -1.08
CA ARG A 175 14.81 19.48 -1.72
C ARG A 175 15.46 18.16 -1.32
N TYR A 176 14.71 17.27 -0.68
CA TYR A 176 15.17 15.97 -0.24
C TYR A 176 14.31 14.89 -0.88
N VAL A 177 14.90 13.88 -1.50
CA VAL A 177 14.17 12.87 -2.29
C VAL A 177 14.53 11.47 -1.84
N SER A 178 13.55 10.60 -1.65
CA SER A 178 13.78 9.20 -1.28
C SER A 178 14.64 8.46 -2.31
N GLN A 179 15.31 7.39 -1.87
CA GLN A 179 16.20 6.59 -2.73
C GLN A 179 15.52 6.08 -4.01
N ASP A 180 14.23 5.71 -3.90
CA ASP A 180 13.38 5.25 -5.00
C ASP A 180 12.87 6.39 -5.91
N GLY A 181 13.08 7.66 -5.55
CA GLY A 181 12.59 8.82 -6.31
C GLY A 181 11.09 9.10 -6.18
N MET A 182 10.38 8.37 -5.33
CA MET A 182 8.91 8.41 -5.23
C MET A 182 8.38 9.43 -4.21
N ARG A 183 9.23 9.93 -3.31
CA ARG A 183 8.86 10.85 -2.22
C ARG A 183 9.84 12.00 -2.17
N GLN A 184 9.34 13.19 -1.88
CA GLN A 184 10.12 14.41 -1.74
C GLN A 184 9.65 15.22 -0.55
N VAL A 185 10.61 15.70 0.25
CA VAL A 185 10.38 16.75 1.22
C VAL A 185 10.94 18.05 0.68
N ARG A 186 10.15 19.12 0.71
CA ARG A 186 10.65 20.49 0.49
C ARG A 186 10.67 21.21 1.82
N TYR A 187 11.88 21.60 2.21
CA TYR A 187 12.18 22.35 3.41
C TYR A 187 13.43 23.19 3.18
N GLY A 188 13.28 24.27 2.42
CA GLY A 188 14.35 25.18 2.02
C GLY A 188 14.10 26.62 2.44
N TYR A 189 14.94 27.52 1.93
CA TYR A 189 14.87 28.96 2.22
C TYR A 189 13.50 29.57 1.87
N HIS A 190 12.87 29.09 0.80
CA HIS A 190 11.56 29.57 0.36
C HIS A 190 10.42 29.17 1.31
N GLU A 191 10.49 27.99 1.94
CA GLU A 191 9.48 27.48 2.86
C GLU A 191 9.69 27.96 4.31
N THR A 192 10.93 28.32 4.67
CA THR A 192 11.32 28.79 6.01
C THR A 192 11.27 30.31 6.17
N ASN A 193 11.25 31.08 5.07
CA ASN A 193 11.19 32.56 5.07
C ASN A 193 9.88 33.13 4.50
N SER A 194 8.88 32.29 4.24
CA SER A 194 7.51 32.72 3.91
C SER A 194 6.76 33.21 5.14
N SER A 195 5.64 33.93 4.93
CA SER A 195 4.76 34.44 6.00
C SER A 195 4.27 33.37 6.98
N THR A 196 4.23 32.11 6.53
CA THR A 196 4.06 30.92 7.37
C THR A 196 5.29 30.03 7.19
N HIS A 197 6.02 29.71 8.26
CA HIS A 197 7.08 28.70 8.21
C HIS A 197 6.39 27.35 7.97
N HIS A 198 6.71 26.68 6.87
CA HIS A 198 6.07 25.42 6.50
C HIS A 198 7.03 24.47 5.83
N GLY A 199 6.57 23.25 5.58
CA GLY A 199 7.29 22.26 4.79
C GLY A 199 6.31 21.42 3.99
N HIS A 200 6.80 20.79 2.93
CA HIS A 200 5.97 19.94 2.08
C HIS A 200 6.44 18.49 2.10
N PHE A 201 5.48 17.59 2.08
CA PHE A 201 5.65 16.17 1.79
C PHE A 201 4.94 15.87 0.47
N GLU A 202 5.71 15.54 -0.57
CA GLU A 202 5.24 15.32 -1.93
C GLU A 202 5.49 13.87 -2.37
N SER A 203 4.45 13.21 -2.86
CA SER A 203 4.53 11.87 -3.42
C SER A 203 4.33 11.89 -4.92
N TYR A 204 5.04 11.03 -5.65
CA TYR A 204 4.98 10.93 -7.10
C TYR A 204 4.35 9.63 -7.58
N ASP A 205 3.74 9.65 -8.77
CA ASP A 205 3.23 8.45 -9.46
C ASP A 205 4.36 7.53 -9.96
N LYS A 206 5.52 8.11 -10.30
CA LYS A 206 6.76 7.44 -10.69
C LYS A 206 7.97 8.34 -10.38
N PRO A 207 9.21 7.84 -10.41
CA PRO A 207 10.38 8.67 -10.17
C PRO A 207 10.44 9.83 -11.18
N ASN A 208 10.57 11.07 -10.68
CA ASN A 208 10.48 12.31 -11.47
C ASN A 208 9.16 12.50 -12.25
N GLY A 209 8.09 11.84 -11.81
CA GLY A 209 6.77 11.89 -12.41
C GLY A 209 5.92 13.06 -11.92
N ARG A 210 4.61 12.88 -11.96
CA ARG A 210 3.63 13.85 -11.47
C ARG A 210 3.44 13.70 -9.97
N VAL A 211 3.32 14.83 -9.26
CA VAL A 211 2.91 14.83 -7.86
C VAL A 211 1.46 14.35 -7.74
N ILE A 212 1.24 13.29 -6.98
CA ILE A 212 -0.08 12.69 -6.71
C ILE A 212 -0.61 13.00 -5.31
N GLU A 213 0.28 13.40 -4.40
CA GLU A 213 -0.08 13.87 -3.05
C GLU A 213 0.89 14.99 -2.66
N ASN A 214 0.36 16.09 -2.11
CA ASN A 214 1.16 17.19 -1.58
C ASN A 214 0.54 17.65 -0.27
N SER A 215 1.25 17.36 0.82
CA SER A 215 0.83 17.77 2.16
C SER A 215 1.73 18.91 2.63
N ALA A 216 1.13 20.09 2.81
CA ALA A 216 1.79 21.23 3.42
C ALA A 216 1.54 21.20 4.94
N VAL A 217 2.60 21.38 5.72
CA VAL A 217 2.54 21.36 7.18
C VAL A 217 3.11 22.67 7.69
N THR A 218 2.35 23.41 8.51
CA THR A 218 2.88 24.60 9.18
C THR A 218 3.82 24.15 10.29
N ILE A 219 4.96 24.80 10.41
CA ILE A 219 6.00 24.44 11.36
C ILE A 219 6.15 25.57 12.36
N ILE A 220 6.19 25.22 13.64
CA ILE A 220 6.49 26.10 14.76
C ILE A 220 7.95 25.86 15.12
N ARG A 221 8.78 26.91 15.06
CA ARG A 221 10.18 26.82 15.48
C ARG A 221 10.23 26.50 16.97
N ASP A 222 10.97 25.45 17.32
CA ASP A 222 11.28 25.07 18.71
C ASP A 222 12.73 25.42 19.09
#